data_AF-A6I1L2-F1
#
_entry.id   AF-A6I1L2-F1
#
_cell.length_a   1.000
_cell.length_b   1.000
_cell.length_c   1.000
_cell.angle_alpha   90.00
_cell.angle_beta   90.00
_cell.angle_gamma   90.00
#
_symmetry.space_group_name_H-M   'P 1'
#
loop_
_entity.id
_entity.type
_entity.pdbx_description
1 polymer ?
#
loop_
_entity_poly.entity_id
_entity_poly.type
_entity_poly.pdbx_seq_one_letter_code
_entity_poly.pdbx_strand_id
1 'polypeptide(L)' 'MFDQTGDGKILYNQFGDMMRALGQNPTNTKVPKILGNPKSDEMDVKVLDFEHSLSMLHTESTDKDQG' A
#
# COMPACT_ATOMS: atom_id res chain seq x y z
N MET A 1 1.89 13.07 -8.18
CA MET A 1 0.53 13.00 -7.60
C MET A 1 0.11 11.55 -7.69
N PHE A 2 -0.19 10.90 -6.56
CA PHE A 2 -0.48 9.45 -6.47
C PHE A 2 -1.88 9.10 -6.95
N ASP A 3 -2.75 10.09 -6.94
CA ASP A 3 -4.08 10.04 -7.47
C ASP A 3 -4.06 10.77 -8.82
N GLN A 4 -3.97 10.00 -9.91
CA GLN A 4 -4.00 10.54 -11.28
C GLN A 4 -5.44 10.80 -11.75
N THR A 5 -6.43 10.24 -11.07
CA THR A 5 -7.83 10.21 -11.48
C THR A 5 -8.74 11.17 -10.71
N GLY A 6 -8.31 11.70 -9.56
CA GLY A 6 -9.16 12.51 -8.69
C GLY A 6 -10.10 11.68 -7.80
N ASP A 7 -10.04 10.34 -7.87
CA ASP A 7 -11.06 9.43 -7.33
C ASP A 7 -10.69 8.85 -5.95
N GLY A 8 -9.49 9.13 -5.45
CA GLY A 8 -9.02 8.64 -4.15
C GLY A 8 -8.66 7.15 -4.16
N LYS A 9 -8.37 6.60 -5.34
CA LYS A 9 -8.01 5.19 -5.54
C LYS A 9 -6.61 5.07 -6.13
N ILE A 10 -5.86 4.09 -5.65
CA ILE A 10 -4.52 3.77 -6.13
C ILE A 10 -4.44 2.30 -6.54
N LEU A 11 -3.60 1.98 -7.50
CA LEU A 11 -3.29 0.59 -7.83
C LEU A 11 -2.39 -0.04 -6.75
N TYR A 12 -2.42 -1.37 -6.66
CA TYR A 12 -1.52 -2.12 -5.78
C TYR A 12 -0.03 -1.79 -6.05
N ASN A 13 0.35 -1.64 -7.33
CA ASN A 13 1.69 -1.23 -7.73
C ASN A 13 2.07 0.21 -7.28
N GLN A 14 1.09 1.08 -7.01
CA GLN A 14 1.28 2.46 -6.53
C GLN A 14 1.32 2.56 -5.00
N PHE A 15 0.97 1.49 -4.28
CA PHE A 15 0.96 1.48 -2.82
C PHE A 15 2.35 1.78 -2.23
N GLY A 16 3.42 1.26 -2.84
CA GLY A 16 4.78 1.54 -2.42
C GLY A 16 5.15 3.02 -2.53
N ASP A 17 4.69 3.69 -3.58
CA ASP A 17 4.95 5.12 -3.74
C ASP A 17 4.08 5.98 -2.81
N MET A 18 2.83 5.57 -2.55
CA MET A 18 1.96 6.19 -1.54
C MET A 18 2.62 6.15 -0.16
N MET A 19 3.16 4.99 0.25
CA MET A 19 3.90 4.86 1.50
C MET A 19 5.09 5.83 1.57
N ARG A 20 5.86 5.93 0.47
CA ARG A 20 6.97 6.87 0.37
C ARG A 20 6.53 8.33 0.46
N ALA A 21 5.36 8.65 -0.09
CA ALA A 21 4.74 9.97 0.01
C ALA A 21 4.35 10.35 1.44
N LEU A 22 3.91 9.36 2.23
CA LEU A 22 3.61 9.51 3.65
C LEU A 22 4.88 9.58 4.53
N GLY A 23 6.06 9.56 3.93
CA GLY A 23 7.34 9.59 4.63
C GLY A 23 7.77 8.23 5.20
N GLN A 24 7.06 7.15 4.86
CA GLN A 24 7.51 5.79 5.16
C GLN A 24 8.61 5.37 4.17
N ASN A 25 9.47 4.43 4.57
CA ASN A 25 10.46 3.83 3.66
C ASN A 25 10.21 2.32 3.56
N PRO A 26 9.12 1.89 2.91
CA PRO A 26 8.87 0.46 2.75
C PRO A 26 9.94 -0.18 1.87
N THR A 27 10.33 -1.40 2.21
CA THR A 27 11.15 -2.21 1.32
C THR A 27 10.26 -2.87 0.27
N ASN A 28 10.81 -3.16 -0.93
CA ASN A 28 10.11 -3.88 -2.00
C ASN A 28 9.54 -5.24 -1.56
N THR A 29 10.06 -5.80 -0.46
CA THR A 29 9.61 -7.04 0.16
C THR A 29 8.48 -6.89 1.17
N LYS A 30 8.23 -5.67 1.67
CA LYS A 30 7.16 -5.36 2.63
C LYS A 30 5.86 -4.99 1.95
N VAL A 31 5.93 -4.18 0.89
CA VAL A 31 4.77 -3.79 0.08
C VAL A 31 3.84 -4.98 -0.25
N PRO A 32 4.33 -6.07 -0.88
CA PRO A 32 3.47 -7.21 -1.17
C PRO A 32 2.94 -7.90 0.09
N LYS A 33 3.68 -7.93 1.20
CA LYS A 33 3.20 -8.52 2.47
C LYS A 33 2.04 -7.74 3.06
N ILE A 34 2.13 -6.42 3.08
CA ILE A 34 1.07 -5.50 3.53
C ILE A 34 -0.20 -5.74 2.71
N LEU A 35 -0.02 -5.90 1.39
CA LEU A 35 -1.08 -6.14 0.43
C LEU A 35 -1.65 -7.57 0.45
N GLY A 36 -1.16 -8.45 1.34
CA GLY A 36 -1.63 -9.83 1.49
C GLY A 36 -0.99 -10.84 0.51
N ASN A 37 0.24 -10.58 0.05
CA ASN A 37 0.97 -11.32 -0.97
C ASN A 37 0.19 -11.48 -2.29
N PRO A 38 -0.16 -10.37 -2.94
CA PRO A 38 -0.85 -10.40 -4.23
C PRO A 38 0.00 -11.09 -5.29
N LYS A 39 -0.65 -11.69 -6.27
CA LYS A 39 0.02 -12.20 -7.48
C LYS A 39 0.48 -11.05 -8.37
N SER A 40 1.44 -11.31 -9.26
CA SER A 40 1.94 -10.29 -10.19
C SER A 40 0.82 -9.68 -11.04
N ASP A 41 -0.12 -10.49 -11.53
CA ASP A 41 -1.27 -10.00 -12.32
C ASP A 41 -2.23 -9.11 -11.51
N GLU A 42 -2.24 -9.25 -10.17
CA GLU A 42 -3.11 -8.45 -9.31
C GLU A 42 -2.52 -7.06 -9.04
N MET A 43 -1.21 -6.87 -9.18
CA MET A 43 -0.53 -5.60 -8.91
C MET A 43 -1.00 -4.47 -9.84
N ASP A 44 -1.33 -4.80 -11.10
CA ASP A 44 -1.75 -3.85 -12.14
C ASP A 44 -3.27 -3.80 -12.34
N VAL A 45 -4.02 -4.67 -11.64
CA VAL A 45 -5.48 -4.79 -11.80
C VAL A 45 -6.21 -4.35 -10.53
N LYS A 46 -5.71 -4.73 -9.35
CA LYS A 46 -6.38 -4.39 -8.09
C LYS A 46 -6.12 -2.94 -7.73
N VAL A 47 -7.21 -2.26 -7.40
CA VAL A 47 -7.21 -0.90 -6.85
C VAL A 47 -7.57 -0.94 -5.37
N LEU A 48 -6.99 -0.03 -4.61
CA LEU A 48 -7.31 0.27 -3.23
C LEU A 48 -7.84 1.67 -3.12
N ASP A 49 -8.90 1.83 -2.34
CA ASP A 49 -9.32 3.12 -1.84
C ASP A 49 -8.35 3.64 -0.80
N PHE A 50 -8.32 4.96 -0.64
CA PHE A 50 -7.48 5.61 0.36
C PHE A 50 -7.70 5.05 1.78
N GLU A 51 -8.95 4.87 2.22
CA GLU A 51 -9.24 4.30 3.56
C GLU A 51 -8.69 2.87 3.73
N HIS A 52 -8.85 2.02 2.70
CA HIS A 52 -8.29 0.66 2.72
C HIS A 52 -6.77 0.67 2.78
N SER A 53 -6.13 1.56 2.02
CA SER A 53 -4.67 1.68 2.01
C SER A 53 -4.11 2.09 3.38
N LEU A 54 -4.80 2.98 4.11
CA LEU A 54 -4.43 3.38 5.48
C LEU A 54 -4.61 2.23 6.48
N SER A 55 -5.69 1.45 6.35
CA SER A 55 -5.93 0.28 7.21
C SER A 55 -4.78 -0.74 7.09
N MET A 56 -4.35 -1.04 5.86
CA MET A 56 -3.23 -1.96 5.64
C MET A 56 -1.90 -1.41 6.19
N LEU A 57 -1.69 -0.09 6.10
CA LEU A 57 -0.52 0.56 6.71
C LEU A 57 -0.50 0.43 8.23
N HIS A 58 -1.65 0.60 8.88
CA HIS A 58 -1.77 0.46 10.33
C HIS A 58 -1.49 -0.97 10.79
N THR A 59 -1.92 -1.98 10.04
CA THR A 59 -1.61 -3.40 10.31
C THR A 59 -0.10 -3.65 10.37
N GLU A 60 0.70 -3.11 9.44
CA GLU A 60 2.16 -3.25 9.53
C GLU A 60 2.80 -2.40 10.62
N SER A 61 2.20 -1.25 10.95
CA SER A 61 2.71 -0.34 11.98
C SER A 61 2.52 -0.91 13.38
N THR A 62 1.40 -1.60 13.63
CA THR A 62 1.10 -2.21 14.94
C THR A 62 1.84 -3.53 15.17
N ASP A 63 2.29 -4.21 14.13
CA ASP A 63 3.12 -5.43 14.26
C ASP A 63 4.50 -5.13 14.89
N LYS A 64 4.90 -3.85 14.94
CA LYS A 64 6.12 -3.40 15.64
C LYS A 64 5.94 -3.15 17.14
N ASP A 65 4.73 -3.24 17.68
CA ASP A 65 4.41 -3.04 19.11
C ASP A 65 4.16 -4.37 19.85
N GLN A 66 4.72 -5.47 19.34
CA GLN A 66 4.90 -6.70 20.12
C GLN A 66 6.38 -7.07 20.17
N GLY A 67 7.13 -6.29 20.95
CA GLY A 67 8.52 -6.56 21.32
C GLY A 67 8.75 -6.23 22.79
#